data_AF-U9UQ50-F1
#
_entry.id   AF-U9UQ50-F1
#
_cell.length_a   1.000
_cell.length_b   1.000
_cell.length_c   1.000
_cell.angle_alpha   90.00
_cell.angle_beta   90.00
_cell.angle_gamma   90.00
#
_symmetry.space_group_name_H-M   'P 1'
#
loop_
_entity.id
_entity.type
_entity.pdbx_description
1 polymer ?
#
loop_
_entity_poly.entity_id
_entity_poly.type
_entity_poly.pdbx_seq_one_letter_code
_entity_poly.pdbx_strand_id
1 'polypeptide(L)' 'FPILSKMARKYLAILATSIPSERLFSDAGNLITVRCTSFLPSTFEHLLFLKRNWDLVGSIFAEK' A
#
# COMPACT_ATOMS: atom_id res chain seq x y z
N PHE A 1 -31.02 -4.01 2.90
CA PHE A 1 -30.83 -2.71 2.21
C PHE A 1 -29.67 -2.75 1.22
N PRO A 2 -29.86 -3.28 0.00
CA PRO A 2 -28.77 -3.46 -0.96
C PRO A 2 -28.12 -2.14 -1.41
N ILE A 3 -28.92 -1.08 -1.62
CA ILE A 3 -28.44 0.24 -2.04
C ILE A 3 -27.60 0.90 -0.94
N LEU A 4 -28.13 0.93 0.28
CA LEU A 4 -27.44 1.50 1.44
C LEU A 4 -26.12 0.77 1.72
N SER A 5 -26.10 -0.56 1.59
CA SER A 5 -24.88 -1.36 1.76
C SER A 5 -23.79 -1.02 0.74
N LYS A 6 -24.17 -0.69 -0.50
CA LYS A 6 -23.23 -0.30 -1.56
C LYS A 6 -22.62 1.08 -1.29
N MET A 7 -23.44 2.01 -0.81
CA MET A 7 -22.98 3.34 -0.40
C MET A 7 -22.06 3.24 0.82
N ALA A 8 -22.48 2.52 1.86
CA ALA A 8 -21.69 2.33 3.08
C ALA A 8 -20.29 1.76 2.78
N ARG A 9 -20.18 0.74 1.93
CA ARG A 9 -18.87 0.20 1.52
C ARG A 9 -17.99 1.22 0.79
N LYS A 10 -18.57 2.11 -0.01
CA LYS A 10 -17.79 3.10 -0.77
C LYS A 10 -17.29 4.24 0.12
N TYR A 11 -18.14 4.73 1.03
CA TYR A 11 -17.85 5.92 1.82
C TYR A 11 -17.20 5.61 3.17
N LEU A 12 -17.52 4.48 3.81
CA LEU A 12 -16.94 4.11 5.12
C LEU A 12 -15.62 3.36 5.00
N ALA A 13 -15.26 2.85 3.81
CA ALA A 13 -13.95 2.23 3.59
C ALA A 13 -12.80 3.24 3.50
N ILE A 14 -13.12 4.52 3.24
CA ILE A 14 -12.14 5.59 3.16
C ILE A 14 -11.85 6.05 4.60
N LEU A 15 -10.60 5.92 5.04
CA LEU A 15 -10.20 6.50 6.32
C LEU A 15 -10.32 8.03 6.24
N ALA A 16 -10.87 8.64 7.29
CA ALA A 16 -11.00 10.09 7.38
C ALA A 16 -9.64 10.81 7.58
N THR A 17 -8.54 10.05 7.74
CA THR A 17 -7.23 10.58 8.12
C THR A 17 -6.14 10.09 7.17
N SER A 18 -5.11 10.92 6.98
CA SER A 18 -3.90 10.63 6.19
C SER A 18 -2.89 9.73 6.92
N ILE A 19 -3.14 9.43 8.20
CA ILE A 19 -2.30 8.61 9.08
C ILE A 19 -1.74 7.33 8.43
N PRO A 20 -2.54 6.49 7.72
CA PRO A 20 -1.99 5.28 7.09
C PRO A 20 -0.97 5.60 5.99
N SER A 21 -1.18 6.69 5.23
CA SER A 21 -0.24 7.17 4.21
C SER A 21 1.00 7.78 4.86
N GLU A 22 0.86 8.57 5.91
CA GLU A 22 2.00 9.15 6.65
C GLU A 22 2.89 8.08 7.28
N ARG A 23 2.27 7.03 7.85
CA ARG A 23 3.00 5.87 8.37
C ARG A 23 3.74 5.15 7.24
N LEU A 24 3.09 4.96 6.08
CA LEU A 24 3.72 4.38 4.90
C LEU A 24 4.95 5.19 4.47
N PHE A 25 4.84 6.52 4.37
CA PHE A 25 5.95 7.38 3.96
C PHE A 25 7.05 7.50 5.02
N SER A 26 6.71 7.38 6.30
CA SER A 26 7.69 7.36 7.39
C SER A 26 8.51 6.06 7.38
N ASP A 27 7.83 4.92 7.24
CA ASP A 27 8.46 3.60 7.14
C ASP A 27 9.25 3.46 5.83
N ALA A 28 8.68 3.95 4.72
CA ALA A 28 9.35 4.01 3.43
C ALA A 28 10.56 4.93 3.50
N GLY A 29 10.46 6.10 4.14
CA GLY A 29 11.56 7.02 4.37
C GLY A 29 12.74 6.34 5.04
N ASN A 30 12.51 5.58 6.10
CA ASN A 30 13.56 4.81 6.75
C ASN A 30 14.17 3.72 5.83
N LEU A 31 13.36 3.10 4.97
CA LEU A 31 13.83 2.11 3.99
C LEU A 31 14.62 2.75 2.84
N ILE A 32 14.23 3.95 2.39
CA ILE A 32 14.90 4.77 1.38
C ILE A 32 16.29 5.16 1.90
N THR A 33 16.39 5.71 3.11
CA THR A 33 17.67 6.19 3.65
C THR A 33 18.67 5.05 3.87
N VAL A 34 18.21 3.85 4.25
CA VAL A 34 19.07 2.70 4.56
C VAL A 34 19.43 1.86 3.33
N ARG A 35 18.58 1.78 2.30
CA ARG A 35 18.75 0.86 1.16
C ARG A 35 18.79 1.51 -0.23
N CYS A 36 18.58 2.82 -0.36
CA CYS A 36 18.46 3.52 -1.65
C CYS A 36 19.53 4.59 -1.90
N THR A 37 20.80 4.33 -1.60
CA THR A 37 21.90 5.14 -2.18
C THR A 37 22.14 4.84 -3.67
N SER A 38 21.47 3.83 -4.25
CA SER A 38 21.75 3.36 -5.63
C SER A 38 20.54 2.98 -6.51
N PHE A 39 19.29 3.18 -6.06
CA PHE A 39 18.10 2.79 -6.83
C PHE A 39 17.37 3.98 -7.47
N LEU A 40 16.86 3.78 -8.69
CA LEU A 40 16.02 4.75 -9.39
C LEU A 40 14.66 4.89 -8.65
N PRO A 41 14.14 6.12 -8.46
CA PRO A 41 12.89 6.35 -7.71
C PRO A 41 11.69 5.53 -8.22
N SER A 42 11.59 5.33 -9.54
CA SER A 42 10.51 4.54 -10.15
C SER A 42 10.54 3.06 -9.76
N THR A 43 11.73 2.46 -9.64
CA THR A 43 11.88 1.06 -9.22
C THR A 43 11.54 0.89 -7.75
N PHE A 44 11.87 1.90 -6.93
CA PHE A 44 11.55 1.90 -5.52
C PHE A 44 10.04 1.93 -5.25
N GLU A 45 9.29 2.77 -5.97
CA GLU A 45 7.82 2.84 -5.84
C GLU A 45 7.15 1.49 -6.13
N HIS A 46 7.58 0.80 -7.20
CA HIS A 46 7.07 -0.54 -7.52
C HIS A 46 7.42 -1.56 -6.43
N LEU A 47 8.64 -1.51 -5.88
CA LEU A 47 9.06 -2.40 -4.80
C LEU A 47 8.27 -2.14 -3.52
N LEU A 48 8.02 -0.87 -3.17
CA LEU A 48 7.22 -0.48 -2.01
C LEU A 48 5.79 -0.98 -2.16
N PHE A 49 5.20 -0.82 -3.35
CA PHE A 49 3.88 -1.36 -3.67
C PHE A 49 3.82 -2.87 -3.49
N LEU A 50 4.77 -3.61 -4.06
CA LEU A 50 4.83 -5.07 -3.97
C LEU A 50 5.01 -5.54 -2.53
N LYS A 51 5.93 -4.92 -1.78
CA LYS A 51 6.18 -5.25 -0.37
C LYS A 51 4.94 -5.05 0.48
N ARG A 52 4.17 -3.98 0.24
CA ARG A 52 2.99 -3.65 1.03
C ARG A 52 1.79 -4.54 0.72
N ASN A 53 1.66 -4.95 -0.54
CA ASN A 53 0.54 -5.76 -1.03
C ASN A 53 0.90 -7.24 -1.16
N TRP A 54 2.02 -7.68 -0.61
CA TRP A 54 2.49 -9.06 -0.76
C TRP A 54 1.48 -10.10 -0.25
N ASP A 55 0.71 -9.80 0.79
CA ASP A 55 -0.34 -10.73 1.28
C ASP A 55 -1.51 -10.87 0.29
N LEU A 56 -1.78 -9.83 -0.50
CA LEU A 56 -2.84 -9.80 -1.51
C LEU A 56 -2.37 -10.33 -2.86
N VAL A 57 -1.11 -10.08 -3.21
CA VAL A 57 -0.50 -10.40 -4.50
C VAL A 57 0.19 -11.77 -4.45
N GLY A 58 0.75 -12.14 -3.30
CA GLY A 58 1.44 -13.40 -3.08
C GLY A 58 0.52 -14.61 -3.27
N SER A 59 -0.78 -14.49 -2.98
CA SER A 59 -1.77 -15.53 -3.28
C SER A 59 -1.95 -15.75 -4.79
N ILE A 60 -1.78 -14.72 -5.62
CA ILE A 60 -1.84 -14.81 -7.09
C ILE A 60 -0.62 -15.57 -7.64
N PHE A 61 0.54 -15.41 -6.99
CA PHE A 61 1.79 -16.06 -7.42
C PHE A 61 2.05 -17.42 -6.74
N ALA A 62 1.41 -17.71 -5.60
CA ALA A 62 1.54 -18.96 -4.86
C ALA A 62 0.66 -20.11 -5.41
N GLU A 63 -0.25 -19.81 -6.35
CA GLU A 63 -1.12 -20.80 -7.00
C GLU A 63 -0.48 -21.47 -8.24
N LYS A 64 0.84 -21.29 -8.43
CA LYS A 64 1.66 -22.00 -9.43
C LYS A 64 2.71 -22.87 -8.75
#